data_AF-A0A349KV22-F1
#
_entry.id   AF-A0A349KV22-F1
#
_cell.length_a   1.000
_cell.length_b   1.000
_cell.length_c   1.000
_cell.angle_alpha   90.00
_cell.angle_beta   90.00
_cell.angle_gamma   90.00
#
_symmetry.space_group_name_H-M   'P 1'
#
loop_
_entity.id
_entity.type
_entity.pdbx_description
1 polymer ?
#
loop_
_entity_poly.entity_id
_entity_poly.type
_entity_poly.pdbx_seq_one_letter_code
_entity_poly.pdbx_strand_id
1 'polypeptide(L)'
;MHSLTLSSENRGVAAAALAGPRWVVACLCAGWCGTCAGYRAVFEELAARHPDKLFVWIDIEDQAEVVGELDIENFPTLLIQRKDQVAFFGTVTPDPGLAHRLVQAQAALSEAELTQLSGASAERRQWQRDCNLRAMLGAAA
;
A
#
# COMPACT_ATOMS: atom_id res chain seq x y z
N MET A 1 5.42 -10.66 -13.86
CA MET A 1 5.01 -10.04 -12.59
C MET A 1 4.86 -8.55 -12.85
N HIS A 2 3.67 -8.03 -12.57
CA HIS A 2 3.30 -6.62 -12.73
C HIS A 2 3.45 -5.84 -11.42
N SER A 3 3.57 -6.53 -10.28
CA SER A 3 3.91 -5.93 -8.99
C SER A 3 5.39 -6.08 -8.64
N LEU A 4 5.90 -5.14 -7.84
CA LEU A 4 7.25 -5.15 -7.27
C LEU A 4 7.21 -5.84 -5.90
N THR A 5 7.98 -6.91 -5.69
CA THR A 5 8.26 -7.39 -4.33
C THR A 5 9.32 -6.49 -3.70
N LEU A 6 9.02 -5.88 -2.55
CA LEU A 6 9.93 -4.98 -1.87
C LEU A 6 11.11 -5.75 -1.28
N SER A 7 12.31 -5.20 -1.44
CA SER A 7 13.55 -5.69 -0.85
C SER A 7 14.45 -4.49 -0.54
N SER A 8 15.50 -4.69 0.26
CA SER A 8 16.47 -3.64 0.59
C SER A 8 17.08 -2.97 -0.65
N GLU A 9 17.29 -3.72 -1.74
CA GLU A 9 17.88 -3.24 -2.98
C GLU A 9 16.95 -2.33 -3.80
N ASN A 10 15.64 -2.42 -3.60
CA ASN A 10 14.65 -1.74 -4.44
C ASN A 10 13.72 -0.75 -3.71
N ARG A 11 13.94 -0.51 -2.41
CA ARG A 11 13.20 0.51 -1.61
C ARG A 11 13.17 1.88 -2.28
N GLY A 12 14.28 2.27 -2.90
CA GLY A 12 14.41 3.53 -3.64
C GLY A 12 13.37 3.69 -4.76
N VAL A 13 12.90 2.60 -5.38
CA VAL A 13 11.87 2.64 -6.43
C VAL A 13 10.51 3.04 -5.84
N ALA A 14 10.12 2.44 -4.72
CA ALA A 14 8.88 2.79 -4.03
C ALA A 14 8.93 4.23 -3.48
N ALA A 15 10.05 4.62 -2.88
CA ALA A 15 10.27 5.98 -2.38
C ALA A 15 10.19 7.03 -3.51
N ALA A 16 10.81 6.75 -4.67
CA ALA A 16 10.74 7.64 -5.84
C ALA A 16 9.31 7.76 -6.38
N ALA A 17 8.54 6.68 -6.42
CA ALA A 17 7.13 6.72 -6.83
C ALA A 17 6.29 7.60 -5.88
N LEU A 18 6.52 7.51 -4.57
CA LEU A 18 5.88 8.34 -3.54
C LEU A 18 6.41 9.78 -3.48
N ALA A 19 7.55 10.09 -4.10
CA ALA A 19 7.98 11.46 -4.32
C ALA A 19 7.25 12.11 -5.51
N GLY A 20 6.80 11.29 -6.47
CA GLY A 20 6.08 11.72 -7.67
C GLY A 20 4.55 11.74 -7.52
N PRO A 21 3.81 12.01 -8.61
CA PRO A 21 2.35 12.01 -8.61
C PRO A 21 1.73 10.61 -8.67
N ARG A 22 2.55 9.55 -8.79
CA ARG A 22 2.09 8.18 -9.02
C ARG A 22 1.38 7.64 -7.77
N TRP A 23 0.31 6.89 -7.99
CA TRP A 23 -0.33 6.11 -6.93
C TRP A 23 0.51 4.88 -6.60
N VAL A 24 0.63 4.60 -5.31
CA VAL A 24 1.24 3.37 -4.80
C VAL A 24 0.16 2.55 -4.11
N VAL A 25 0.05 1.29 -4.52
CA VAL A 25 -0.83 0.28 -3.90
C VAL A 25 0.08 -0.78 -3.32
N ALA A 26 0.25 -0.79 -2.00
CA ALA A 26 1.04 -1.76 -1.29
C ALA A 26 0.15 -2.83 -0.66
N CYS A 27 0.57 -4.10 -0.74
CA CYS A 27 -0.03 -5.20 -0.01
C CYS A 27 0.96 -5.66 1.06
N LEU A 28 0.56 -5.54 2.32
CA LEU A 28 1.29 -6.03 3.47
C LEU A 28 0.84 -7.47 3.75
N CYS A 29 1.81 -8.37 3.75
CA CYS A 29 1.61 -9.81 3.85
C CYS A 29 2.65 -10.44 4.77
N ALA A 30 2.49 -11.73 5.04
CA ALA A 30 3.48 -12.54 5.74
C ALA A 30 3.64 -13.89 5.03
N GLY A 31 4.84 -14.46 5.03
CA GLY A 31 5.17 -15.69 4.33
C GLY A 31 4.38 -16.90 4.82
N TRP A 32 4.01 -16.92 6.10
CA TRP A 32 3.20 -17.98 6.71
C TRP A 32 1.68 -17.86 6.43
N CYS A 33 1.20 -16.77 5.81
CA CYS A 33 -0.21 -16.54 5.59
C CYS A 33 -0.72 -17.23 4.30
N GLY A 34 -1.49 -18.31 4.45
CA GLY A 34 -2.10 -19.02 3.32
C GLY A 34 -3.03 -18.14 2.46
N THR A 35 -3.77 -17.20 3.08
CA THR A 35 -4.61 -16.24 2.34
C THR A 35 -3.77 -15.31 1.47
N CYS A 36 -2.59 -14.88 1.94
CA CYS A 36 -1.68 -14.06 1.16
C CYS A 36 -1.15 -14.81 -0.07
N ALA A 37 -0.80 -16.08 0.08
CA ALA A 37 -0.35 -16.91 -1.05
C ALA A 37 -1.40 -16.96 -2.18
N GLY A 38 -2.67 -17.15 -1.83
CA GLY A 38 -3.78 -17.09 -2.80
C GLY A 38 -4.00 -15.67 -3.35
N TYR A 39 -3.88 -14.64 -2.51
CA TYR A 39 -4.10 -13.25 -2.90
C TYR A 39 -3.02 -12.71 -3.84
N ARG A 40 -1.80 -13.28 -3.85
CA ARG A 40 -0.74 -12.82 -4.74
C ARG A 40 -1.16 -12.81 -6.21
N ALA A 41 -1.87 -13.84 -6.68
CA ALA A 41 -2.36 -13.90 -8.05
C ALA A 41 -3.37 -12.77 -8.36
N VAL A 42 -4.28 -12.50 -7.41
CA VAL A 42 -5.26 -11.41 -7.50
C VAL A 42 -4.56 -10.05 -7.56
N PHE A 43 -3.52 -9.87 -6.74
CA PHE A 43 -2.75 -8.64 -6.69
C PHE A 43 -1.97 -8.39 -8.00
N GLU A 44 -1.38 -9.43 -8.59
CA GLU A 44 -0.72 -9.34 -9.90
C GLU A 44 -1.69 -9.00 -11.04
N GLU A 45 -2.89 -9.59 -11.04
CA GLU A 45 -3.93 -9.24 -12.02
C GLU A 45 -4.39 -7.79 -11.86
N LEU A 46 -4.56 -7.34 -10.60
CA LEU A 46 -4.91 -5.96 -10.30
C LEU A 46 -3.82 -4.99 -10.78
N ALA A 47 -2.56 -5.33 -10.56
CA ALA A 47 -1.43 -4.55 -11.06
C ALA A 47 -1.40 -4.47 -12.60
N ALA A 48 -1.69 -5.58 -13.28
CA ALA A 48 -1.77 -5.62 -14.75
C ALA A 48 -2.85 -4.68 -15.31
N ARG A 49 -3.97 -4.51 -14.58
CA ARG A 49 -5.09 -3.63 -14.95
C ARG A 49 -4.81 -2.14 -14.71
N HIS A 50 -3.79 -1.81 -13.91
CA HIS A 50 -3.45 -0.43 -13.51
C HIS A 50 -1.96 -0.13 -13.75
N PRO A 51 -1.47 -0.20 -15.00
CA PRO A 51 -0.05 0.00 -15.31
C PRO A 51 0.47 1.41 -14.98
N ASP A 52 -0.45 2.38 -14.85
CA ASP A 52 -0.15 3.76 -14.44
C ASP A 52 0.24 3.87 -12.95
N LYS A 53 -0.07 2.86 -12.12
CA LYS A 53 0.19 2.85 -10.66
C LYS A 53 1.32 1.89 -10.34
N LEU A 54 1.96 2.07 -9.19
CA LEU A 54 2.98 1.14 -8.70
C LEU A 54 2.33 0.19 -7.68
N PHE A 55 2.40 -1.10 -7.95
CA PHE A 55 1.98 -2.14 -7.02
C PHE A 55 3.20 -2.69 -6.30
N VAL A 56 3.13 -2.75 -4.98
CA VAL A 56 4.23 -3.18 -4.12
C VAL A 56 3.75 -4.31 -3.20
N TRP A 57 4.43 -5.44 -3.23
CA TRP A 57 4.22 -6.54 -2.31
C TRP A 57 5.25 -6.45 -1.20
N ILE A 58 4.80 -6.31 0.05
CA ILE A 58 5.65 -6.13 1.22
C ILE A 58 5.43 -7.32 2.13
N ASP A 59 6.44 -8.18 2.24
CA ASP A 59 6.50 -9.16 3.32
C ASP A 59 6.99 -8.45 4.58
N ILE A 60 6.16 -8.44 5.62
CA ILE A 60 6.49 -7.75 6.87
C ILE A 60 7.61 -8.44 7.65
N GLU A 61 7.83 -9.75 7.42
CA GLU A 61 8.91 -10.50 8.07
C GLU A 61 10.26 -10.09 7.49
N ASP A 62 10.32 -9.94 6.16
CA ASP A 62 11.55 -9.53 5.46
C ASP A 62 11.81 -8.03 5.53
N GLN A 63 10.78 -7.22 5.77
CA GLN A 63 10.85 -5.75 5.75
C GLN A 63 10.53 -5.14 7.12
N ALA A 64 10.87 -5.84 8.20
CA ALA A 64 10.61 -5.40 9.57
C ALA A 64 11.20 -4.01 9.89
N GLU A 65 12.33 -3.65 9.28
CA GLU A 65 12.92 -2.32 9.45
C GLU A 65 12.15 -1.20 8.73
N VAL A 66 11.39 -1.54 7.68
CA VAL A 66 10.51 -0.59 6.98
C VAL A 66 9.18 -0.48 7.69
N VAL A 67 8.57 -1.64 7.99
CA VAL A 67 7.23 -1.72 8.58
C VAL A 67 7.26 -1.27 10.04
N GLY A 68 8.40 -1.41 10.73
CA GLY A 68 8.61 -0.87 12.07
C GLY A 68 7.57 -1.35 13.07
N GLU A 69 6.86 -0.40 13.68
CA GLU A 69 5.82 -0.66 14.69
C GLU A 69 4.39 -0.71 14.10
N LEU A 70 4.25 -0.89 12.78
CA LEU A 70 2.92 -0.99 12.19
C LEU A 70 2.18 -2.21 12.75
N ASP A 71 1.13 -1.95 13.50
CA ASP A 71 0.32 -3.00 14.15
C ASP A 71 -0.64 -3.62 13.12
N ILE A 72 -0.18 -4.68 12.44
CA ILE A 72 -0.99 -5.45 11.50
C ILE A 72 -1.40 -6.78 12.13
N GLU A 73 -2.65 -6.85 12.56
CA GLU A 73 -3.22 -8.08 13.11
C GLU A 73 -3.80 -9.01 12.04
N ASN A 74 -4.09 -8.48 10.84
CA ASN A 74 -4.80 -9.21 9.79
C ASN A 74 -4.14 -9.07 8.42
N PHE A 75 -4.08 -10.19 7.70
CA PHE A 75 -3.47 -10.28 6.38
C PHE A 75 -4.43 -10.90 5.35
N PRO A 76 -4.37 -10.47 4.08
CA PRO A 76 -3.59 -9.35 3.54
C PRO A 76 -4.19 -7.99 3.90
N THR A 77 -3.32 -7.00 4.13
CA THR A 77 -3.72 -5.59 4.34
C THR A 77 -3.27 -4.74 3.15
N LEU A 78 -4.18 -3.93 2.60
CA LEU A 78 -3.85 -2.98 1.54
C LEU A 78 -3.59 -1.59 2.09
N LEU A 79 -2.55 -0.97 1.56
CA LEU A 79 -2.22 0.43 1.73
C LEU A 79 -2.28 1.12 0.36
N ILE A 80 -3.12 2.14 0.22
CA ILE A 80 -3.21 2.95 -1.00
C ILE A 80 -2.78 4.36 -0.64
N GLN A 81 -1.72 4.84 -1.29
CA GLN A 81 -1.11 6.12 -0.99
C GLN A 81 -0.78 6.89 -2.26
N ARG A 82 -0.87 8.22 -2.16
CA ARG A 82 -0.35 9.14 -3.17
C ARG A 82 0.45 10.23 -2.49
N LYS A 83 1.69 10.41 -2.92
CA LYS A 83 2.63 11.32 -2.26
C LYS A 83 2.72 11.02 -0.77
N ASP A 84 2.30 11.97 0.05
CA ASP A 84 2.34 11.90 1.51
C ASP A 84 0.96 11.62 2.14
N GLN A 85 -0.05 11.34 1.32
CA GLN A 85 -1.42 11.13 1.79
C GLN A 85 -1.82 9.66 1.64
N VAL A 86 -2.05 9.01 2.78
CA VAL A 86 -2.63 7.67 2.87
C VAL A 86 -4.14 7.77 2.60
N ALA A 87 -4.57 7.23 1.45
CA ALA A 87 -5.95 7.23 1.01
C ALA A 87 -6.74 6.03 1.55
N PHE A 88 -6.09 4.92 1.84
CA PHE A 88 -6.71 3.74 2.44
C PHE A 88 -5.67 2.90 3.16
N PHE A 89 -6.04 2.36 4.31
CA PHE A 89 -5.29 1.32 5.00
C PHE A 89 -6.27 0.34 5.65
N GLY A 90 -6.17 -0.95 5.32
CA GLY A 90 -7.00 -1.96 5.97
C GLY A 90 -6.99 -3.34 5.30
N THR A 91 -7.48 -4.32 6.05
CA THR A 91 -7.60 -5.72 5.62
C THR A 91 -8.53 -5.85 4.43
N VAL A 92 -8.16 -6.69 3.48
CA VAL A 92 -9.02 -7.01 2.32
C VAL A 92 -9.31 -8.48 2.22
N THR A 93 -10.51 -8.79 1.73
CA THR A 93 -10.82 -10.14 1.27
C THR A 93 -10.14 -10.39 -0.07
N PRO A 94 -9.82 -11.65 -0.39
CA PRO A 94 -9.23 -12.01 -1.68
C PRO A 94 -10.25 -12.01 -2.82
N ASP A 95 -11.00 -10.91 -2.97
CA ASP A 95 -11.94 -10.68 -4.06
C ASP A 95 -11.34 -9.65 -5.05
N PRO A 96 -11.03 -10.06 -6.30
CA PRO A 96 -10.45 -9.18 -7.32
C PRO A 96 -11.33 -7.98 -7.67
N GLY A 97 -12.66 -8.16 -7.65
CA GLY A 97 -13.61 -7.11 -8.00
C GLY A 97 -13.66 -5.99 -6.97
N LEU A 98 -13.63 -6.34 -5.70
CA LEU A 98 -13.60 -5.41 -4.58
C LEU A 98 -12.30 -4.61 -4.58
N ALA A 99 -11.15 -5.29 -4.68
CA ALA A 99 -9.85 -4.62 -4.71
C ALA A 99 -9.73 -3.66 -5.91
N HIS A 100 -10.24 -4.06 -7.08
CA HIS A 100 -10.29 -3.19 -8.26
C HIS A 100 -11.12 -1.93 -8.03
N ARG A 101 -12.34 -2.07 -7.51
CA ARG A 101 -13.23 -0.94 -7.21
C ARG A 101 -12.64 -0.02 -6.15
N LEU A 102 -11.99 -0.59 -5.13
CA LEU A 102 -11.31 0.18 -4.08
C LEU A 102 -10.20 1.05 -4.67
N VAL A 103 -9.32 0.47 -5.50
CA VAL A 103 -8.25 1.22 -6.18
C VAL A 103 -8.82 2.32 -7.06
N GLN A 104 -9.88 2.05 -7.83
CA GLN A 104 -10.53 3.06 -8.67
C GLN A 104 -11.13 4.20 -7.83
N ALA A 105 -11.83 3.87 -6.74
CA ALA A 105 -12.46 4.85 -5.87
C ALA A 105 -11.44 5.79 -5.24
N GLN A 106 -10.32 5.26 -4.73
CA GLN A 106 -9.26 6.11 -4.18
C GLN A 106 -8.55 6.91 -5.28
N ALA A 107 -8.26 6.28 -6.42
CA ALA A 107 -7.55 6.93 -7.52
C ALA A 107 -8.33 8.06 -8.21
N ALA A 108 -9.65 8.10 -8.06
CA ALA A 108 -10.51 9.17 -8.55
C ALA A 108 -10.41 10.46 -7.73
N LEU A 109 -9.87 10.39 -6.51
CA LEU A 109 -9.73 11.56 -5.63
C LEU A 109 -8.61 12.49 -6.12
N SER A 110 -8.93 13.78 -6.17
CA SER A 110 -7.95 14.84 -6.38
C SER A 110 -7.03 15.02 -5.18
N GLU A 111 -5.89 15.68 -5.38
CA GLU A 111 -4.95 15.97 -4.29
C GLU A 111 -5.57 16.85 -3.19
N ALA A 112 -6.49 17.74 -3.56
CA ALA A 112 -7.23 18.59 -2.63
C ALA A 112 -8.20 17.75 -1.77
N GLU A 113 -8.95 16.84 -2.39
CA GLU A 113 -9.87 15.94 -1.67
C GLU A 113 -9.12 14.99 -0.73
N LEU A 114 -7.98 14.43 -1.16
CA LEU A 114 -7.12 13.60 -0.31
C LEU A 114 -6.65 14.36 0.91
N THR A 115 -6.23 15.62 0.74
CA THR A 115 -5.78 16.47 1.84
C THR A 115 -6.90 16.79 2.81
N GLN A 116 -8.12 17.00 2.32
CA GLN A 116 -9.29 17.19 3.18
C GLN A 116 -9.64 15.91 3.95
N LEU A 117 -9.64 14.75 3.28
CA LEU A 117 -10.02 13.47 3.86
C LEU A 117 -8.99 12.94 4.87
N SER A 118 -7.70 13.23 4.68
CA SER A 118 -6.64 12.76 5.57
C SER A 118 -6.81 13.27 7.01
N GLY A 119 -7.42 14.46 7.17
CA GLY A 119 -7.75 15.05 8.47
C GLY A 119 -9.18 14.80 8.97
N ALA A 120 -10.06 14.20 8.15
CA ALA A 120 -11.51 14.22 8.39
C ALA A 120 -11.98 13.33 9.56
N SER A 121 -11.26 12.26 9.88
CA SER A 121 -11.58 11.36 11.00
C SER A 121 -10.34 11.04 11.85
N ALA A 122 -10.56 10.53 13.07
CA ALA A 122 -9.47 10.10 13.95
C ALA A 122 -8.66 8.97 13.31
N GLU A 123 -9.35 8.01 12.70
CA GLU A 123 -8.77 6.91 11.93
C GLU A 123 -7.91 7.42 10.76
N ARG A 124 -8.43 8.35 9.96
CA ARG A 124 -7.68 8.93 8.82
C ARG A 124 -6.41 9.63 9.27
N ARG A 125 -6.47 10.38 10.38
CA ARG A 125 -5.31 11.03 11.00
C ARG A 125 -4.31 10.00 11.54
N GLN A 126 -4.80 8.87 12.06
CA GLN A 126 -3.95 7.78 12.51
C GLN A 126 -3.19 7.16 11.34
N TRP A 127 -3.88 6.88 10.23
CA TRP A 127 -3.22 6.35 9.02
C TRP A 127 -2.09 7.24 8.51
N GLN A 128 -2.24 8.57 8.57
CA GLN A 128 -1.17 9.48 8.13
C GLN A 128 0.08 9.41 9.01
N ARG A 129 -0.08 9.12 10.31
CA ARG A 129 1.04 9.05 11.25
C ARG A 129 1.71 7.69 11.21
N ASP A 130 0.90 6.64 11.25
CA ASP A 130 1.40 5.29 11.58
C ASP A 130 1.60 4.45 10.31
N CYS A 131 0.83 4.71 9.24
CA CYS A 131 0.79 3.85 8.04
C CYS A 131 1.43 4.47 6.79
N ASN A 132 2.07 5.64 6.90
CA ASN A 132 2.63 6.34 5.75
C ASN A 132 3.91 5.64 5.23
N LEU A 133 3.80 5.01 4.05
CA LEU A 133 4.90 4.23 3.46
C LEU A 133 6.11 5.09 3.10
N ARG A 134 5.90 6.36 2.75
CA ARG A 134 7.01 7.27 2.43
C ARG A 134 7.84 7.57 3.67
N ALA A 135 7.18 7.81 4.81
CA ALA A 135 7.84 8.01 6.09
C ALA A 135 8.58 6.75 6.54
N MET A 136 7.91 5.59 6.45
CA MET A 136 8.49 4.27 6.75
C MET A 136 9.77 3.98 5.95
N LEU A 137 9.72 4.16 4.62
CA LEU A 137 10.88 3.95 3.75
C LEU A 137 12.02 4.94 4.02
N GLY A 138 11.71 6.17 4.46
CA GLY A 138 12.70 7.18 4.80
C GLY A 138 13.38 6.95 6.14
N ALA A 139 12.71 6.28 7.08
CA ALA A 139 13.30 5.90 8.37
C ALA A 139 14.21 4.66 8.27
N ALA A 140 14.00 3.82 7.25
CA ALA A 140 14.73 2.57 7.03
C ALA A 140 15.93 2.70 6.07
N ALA A 141 16.27 3.92 5.64
CA ALA A 141 17.36 4.24 4.71
C ALA A 141 18.58 4.80 5.44
#